data_AF-C0D466-F1
#
_entry.id   AF-C0D466-F1
#
_cell.length_a   1.000
_cell.length_b   1.000
_cell.length_c   1.000
_cell.angle_alpha   90.00
_cell.angle_beta   90.00
_cell.angle_gamma   90.00
#
_symmetry.space_group_name_H-M   'P 1'
#
loop_
_entity.id
_entity.type
_entity.pdbx_description
1 polymer ?
#
loop_
_entity_poly.entity_id
_entity_poly.type
_entity_poly.pdbx_seq_one_letter_code
_entity_poly.pdbx_strand_id
1 'polypeptide(L)'
;MYERMLDKQIKPSLEAMADYCGENGERFILLNQWLGKTFETEQQIVFPYGNQYGWGVAHRKKRKLLCNVFAEDNGFTVMLRLSDRQYKSVYGQLRADTRELIDHKYPCGDGGWIHYRVAGPEQFKDIQVLLTVKCS
;
A
#
# COMPACT_ATOMS: atom_id res chain seq x y z
N MET A 1 12.23 2.68 -8.84
CA MET A 1 10.95 3.28 -8.40
C MET A 1 10.29 3.82 -9.65
N TYR A 2 8.99 3.57 -9.81
CA TYR A 2 8.24 3.93 -11.03
C TYR A 2 7.80 5.39 -10.97
N GLU A 3 7.29 5.91 -12.08
CA GLU A 3 6.80 7.28 -12.15
C GLU A 3 5.65 7.48 -11.14
N ARG A 4 5.60 8.65 -10.50
CA ARG A 4 4.72 9.00 -9.40
C ARG A 4 4.08 10.36 -9.64
N MET A 5 2.93 10.61 -9.02
CA MET A 5 2.27 11.92 -9.05
C MET A 5 2.99 12.90 -8.11
N LEU A 6 3.91 13.71 -8.64
CA LEU A 6 4.81 14.56 -7.82
C LEU A 6 4.41 16.03 -7.72
N ASP A 7 3.43 16.50 -8.50
CA ASP A 7 2.99 17.89 -8.41
C ASP A 7 2.16 18.12 -7.14
N LYS A 8 2.81 18.60 -6.08
CA LYS A 8 2.17 18.92 -4.80
C LYS A 8 1.17 20.09 -4.86
N GLN A 9 1.17 20.89 -5.93
CA GLN A 9 0.25 22.02 -6.06
C GLN A 9 -1.14 21.55 -6.51
N ILE A 10 -1.21 20.39 -7.17
CA ILE A 10 -2.44 19.84 -7.72
C ILE A 10 -2.79 18.59 -6.91
N LYS A 11 -3.71 18.75 -5.95
CA LYS A 11 -4.24 17.60 -5.20
C LYS A 11 -5.12 16.75 -6.14
N PRO A 12 -4.77 15.48 -6.41
CA PRO A 12 -5.55 14.64 -7.30
C PRO A 12 -6.84 14.17 -6.61
N SER A 13 -7.84 13.81 -7.41
CA SER A 13 -8.97 13.00 -6.95
C SER A 13 -8.58 11.51 -6.90
N LEU A 14 -9.42 10.68 -6.29
CA LEU A 14 -9.18 9.24 -6.26
C LEU A 14 -9.25 8.63 -7.66
N GLU A 15 -10.14 9.16 -8.51
CA GLU A 15 -10.29 8.79 -9.91
C GLU A 15 -9.04 9.15 -10.71
N ALA A 16 -8.51 10.37 -10.57
CA ALA A 16 -7.27 10.77 -11.23
C ALA A 16 -6.07 9.91 -10.82
N MET A 17 -6.01 9.50 -9.54
CA MET A 17 -4.99 8.56 -9.06
C MET A 17 -5.17 7.16 -9.69
N ALA A 18 -6.42 6.69 -9.85
CA ALA A 18 -6.70 5.42 -10.50
C ALA A 18 -6.37 5.45 -11.99
N ASP A 19 -6.70 6.54 -12.69
CA ASP A 19 -6.34 6.74 -14.10
C ASP A 19 -4.82 6.70 -14.29
N TYR A 20 -4.07 7.31 -13.38
CA TYR A 20 -2.60 7.25 -13.38
C TYR A 20 -2.05 5.83 -13.19
N CYS A 21 -2.77 4.97 -12.47
CA CYS A 21 -2.41 3.56 -12.30
C CYS A 21 -2.65 2.69 -13.55
N GLY A 22 -3.19 3.26 -14.64
CA GLY A 22 -3.40 2.57 -15.92
C GLY A 22 -4.27 1.31 -15.78
N GLU A 23 -3.78 0.18 -16.30
CA GLU A 23 -4.48 -1.12 -16.23
C GLU A 23 -4.76 -1.62 -14.80
N ASN A 24 -4.09 -1.03 -13.80
CA ASN A 24 -4.25 -1.36 -12.40
C ASN A 24 -5.13 -0.35 -11.63
N GLY A 25 -5.73 0.63 -12.32
CA GLY A 25 -6.64 1.62 -11.73
C GLY A 25 -7.84 1.01 -11.01
N GLU A 26 -8.47 -0.01 -11.59
CA GLU A 26 -9.58 -0.71 -10.93
C GLU A 26 -9.13 -1.39 -9.64
N ARG A 27 -7.95 -2.03 -9.64
CA ARG A 27 -7.36 -2.64 -8.44
C ARG A 27 -7.02 -1.60 -7.38
N PHE A 28 -6.52 -0.44 -7.79
CA PHE A 28 -6.26 0.68 -6.88
C PHE A 28 -7.55 1.11 -6.17
N ILE A 29 -8.64 1.35 -6.92
CA ILE A 29 -9.94 1.69 -6.34
C ILE A 29 -10.44 0.58 -5.42
N LEU A 30 -10.38 -0.68 -5.89
CA LEU A 30 -10.85 -1.84 -5.15
C LEU A 30 -10.14 -1.98 -3.80
N LEU A 31 -8.81 -1.80 -3.76
CA LEU A 31 -8.05 -1.90 -2.50
C LEU A 31 -8.45 -0.81 -1.50
N ASN A 32 -8.53 0.44 -1.95
CA ASN A 32 -8.89 1.57 -1.09
C ASN A 32 -10.32 1.40 -0.55
N GLN A 33 -11.27 1.00 -1.40
CA GLN A 33 -12.64 0.72 -0.97
C GLN A 33 -12.72 -0.46 -0.01
N TRP A 34 -12.02 -1.56 -0.29
CA TRP A 34 -12.01 -2.76 0.55
C TRP A 34 -11.47 -2.46 1.95
N LEU A 35 -10.39 -1.69 2.06
CA LEU A 35 -9.84 -1.25 3.35
C LEU A 35 -10.87 -0.43 4.15
N GLY A 36 -11.52 0.54 3.50
CA GLY A 36 -12.55 1.37 4.13
C GLY A 36 -13.77 0.56 4.59
N LYS A 37 -14.29 -0.31 3.73
CA LYS A 37 -15.51 -1.10 4.00
C LYS A 37 -15.28 -2.24 5.01
N THR A 38 -14.13 -2.92 4.94
CA THR A 38 -13.87 -4.14 5.72
C THR A 38 -13.29 -3.84 7.10
N PHE A 39 -12.42 -2.83 7.20
CA PHE A 39 -11.70 -2.54 8.45
C PHE A 39 -12.05 -1.17 9.04
N GLU A 40 -13.01 -0.46 8.44
CA GLU A 40 -13.48 0.87 8.86
C GLU A 40 -12.32 1.88 8.90
N THR A 41 -11.42 1.82 7.91
CA THR A 41 -10.32 2.77 7.85
C THR A 41 -10.79 4.11 7.32
N GLU A 42 -10.36 5.18 7.97
CA GLU A 42 -10.46 6.54 7.46
C GLU A 42 -9.46 6.74 6.32
N GLN A 43 -9.93 7.27 5.19
CA GLN A 43 -9.11 7.55 4.00
C GLN A 43 -8.79 9.03 3.89
N GLN A 44 -7.54 9.35 3.57
CA GLN A 44 -7.12 10.72 3.30
C GLN A 44 -6.09 10.76 2.18
N ILE A 45 -6.37 11.54 1.12
CA ILE A 45 -5.38 11.86 0.08
C ILE A 45 -4.35 12.82 0.67
N VAL A 46 -3.09 12.38 0.66
CA VAL A 46 -1.95 13.05 1.29
C VAL A 46 -0.73 13.05 0.36
N PHE A 47 0.19 13.99 0.58
CA PHE A 47 1.51 14.03 -0.07
C PHE A 47 2.62 13.82 0.97
N PRO A 48 2.76 12.61 1.54
CA PRO A 48 3.69 12.38 2.63
C PRO A 48 5.10 12.20 2.08
N TYR A 49 6.12 12.54 2.89
CA TYR A 49 7.53 12.21 2.61
C TYR A 49 8.13 12.85 1.33
N GLY A 50 7.44 13.82 0.72
CA GLY A 50 7.93 14.62 -0.39
C GLY A 50 7.97 13.88 -1.73
N ASN A 51 8.75 14.42 -2.67
CA ASN A 51 8.77 13.99 -4.07
C ASN A 51 9.32 12.57 -4.29
N GLN A 52 9.91 11.95 -3.27
CA GLN A 52 10.26 10.53 -3.35
C GLN A 52 9.02 9.65 -3.34
N TYR A 53 7.88 10.14 -2.82
CA TYR A 53 6.65 9.37 -2.64
C TYR A 53 5.48 9.85 -3.48
N GLY A 54 5.33 11.16 -3.62
CA GLY A 54 4.20 11.73 -4.36
C GLY A 54 2.87 11.61 -3.60
N TRP A 55 1.77 11.76 -4.32
CA TRP A 55 0.42 11.61 -3.77
C TRP A 55 0.10 10.16 -3.44
N GLY A 56 -0.54 9.96 -2.29
CA GLY A 56 -1.01 8.66 -1.82
C GLY A 56 -2.27 8.76 -0.97
N VAL A 57 -2.96 7.64 -0.80
CA VAL A 57 -4.09 7.50 0.12
C VAL A 57 -3.58 6.94 1.45
N ALA A 58 -3.68 7.71 2.52
CA ALA A 58 -3.43 7.23 3.86
C ALA A 58 -4.66 6.51 4.41
N HIS A 59 -4.47 5.30 4.93
CA HIS A 59 -5.48 4.56 5.68
C HIS A 59 -5.16 4.61 7.17
N ARG A 60 -6.12 5.11 7.97
CA ARG A 60 -5.96 5.25 9.42
C ARG A 60 -7.11 4.59 10.18
N LYS A 61 -6.83 4.19 11.42
CA LYS A 61 -7.86 3.79 12.39
C LYS A 61 -7.57 4.47 13.72
N LYS A 62 -8.52 5.29 14.20
CA LYS A 62 -8.42 6.04 15.48
C LYS A 62 -7.11 6.81 15.65
N ARG A 63 -6.54 7.38 14.56
CA ARG A 63 -5.24 8.09 14.43
C ARG A 63 -4.02 7.26 14.02
N LYS A 64 -4.03 5.93 14.21
CA LYS A 64 -2.89 5.07 13.82
C LYS A 64 -2.84 4.91 12.30
N LEU A 65 -1.69 5.18 11.69
CA LEU A 65 -1.45 4.88 10.28
C LEU A 65 -1.32 3.36 10.10
N LEU A 66 -2.14 2.81 9.20
CA LEU A 66 -2.10 1.40 8.83
C LEU A 66 -1.22 1.19 7.60
N CYS A 67 -1.49 1.95 6.54
CA CYS A 67 -0.69 1.96 5.32
C CYS A 67 -0.88 3.27 4.54
N ASN A 68 -0.01 3.47 3.56
CA ASN A 68 -0.21 4.42 2.47
C ASN A 68 -0.27 3.65 1.14
N VAL A 69 -1.19 4.04 0.26
CA VAL A 69 -1.31 3.52 -1.10
C VAL A 69 -0.94 4.63 -2.08
N PHE A 70 0.23 4.53 -2.71
CA PHE A 70 0.76 5.51 -3.64
C PHE A 70 0.44 5.11 -5.07
N ALA A 71 -0.20 6.01 -5.83
CA ALA A 71 -0.42 5.80 -7.25
C ALA A 71 0.93 5.91 -8.00
N GLU A 72 1.16 4.99 -8.93
CA GLU A 72 2.35 4.94 -9.76
C GLU A 72 1.95 4.62 -11.20
N ASP A 73 2.82 4.91 -12.17
CA ASP A 73 2.54 4.50 -13.56
C ASP A 73 2.31 2.98 -13.62
N ASN A 74 1.20 2.58 -14.25
CA ASN A 74 0.75 1.19 -14.44
C ASN A 74 0.69 0.33 -13.16
N GLY A 75 0.53 0.94 -11.97
CA GLY A 75 0.46 0.19 -10.73
C GLY A 75 0.30 1.08 -9.51
N PHE A 76 0.47 0.51 -8.33
CA PHE A 76 0.52 1.29 -7.10
C PHE A 76 1.38 0.61 -6.06
N THR A 77 1.96 1.40 -5.16
CA THR A 77 2.78 0.88 -4.07
C THR A 77 2.06 1.03 -2.75
N VAL A 78 1.94 -0.07 -2.00
CA VAL A 78 1.45 -0.04 -0.62
C VAL A 78 2.64 -0.02 0.32
N MET A 79 2.77 1.05 1.09
CA MET A 79 3.73 1.17 2.17
C MET A 79 3.07 0.79 3.49
N LEU A 80 3.60 -0.22 4.16
CA LEU A 80 3.07 -0.71 5.44
C LEU A 80 4.18 -1.27 6.33
N ARG A 81 3.91 -1.23 7.64
CA ARG A 81 4.73 -1.87 8.67
C ARG A 81 3.98 -3.03 9.30
N LEU A 82 4.61 -4.20 9.36
CA LEU A 82 4.16 -5.32 10.19
C LEU A 82 5.21 -5.65 11.26
N SER A 83 4.77 -6.23 12.38
CA SER A 83 5.69 -6.87 13.32
C SER A 83 6.20 -8.21 12.78
N ASP A 84 7.30 -8.71 13.32
CA ASP A 84 7.86 -10.02 12.96
C ASP A 84 6.86 -11.14 13.21
N ARG A 85 6.04 -11.03 14.27
CA ARG A 85 4.94 -11.97 14.53
C ARG A 85 3.89 -11.95 13.41
N GLN A 86 3.51 -10.76 12.95
CA GLN A 86 2.55 -10.61 11.87
C GLN A 86 3.12 -11.19 10.57
N TYR A 87 4.36 -10.84 10.20
CA TYR A 87 5.04 -11.43 9.04
C TYR A 87 5.07 -12.96 9.14
N LYS A 88 5.52 -13.53 10.26
CA LYS A 88 5.61 -14.97 10.47
C LYS A 88 4.26 -15.69 10.30
N SER A 89 3.15 -15.08 10.72
CA SER A 89 1.82 -15.69 10.62
C SER A 89 1.31 -15.87 9.20
N VAL A 90 1.77 -15.04 8.25
CA VAL A 90 1.34 -15.09 6.85
C VAL A 90 2.42 -15.56 5.89
N TYR A 91 3.69 -15.60 6.31
CA TYR A 91 4.85 -15.87 5.45
C TYR A 91 4.69 -17.12 4.58
N GLY A 92 4.18 -18.22 5.12
CA GLY A 92 3.97 -19.47 4.37
C GLY A 92 2.90 -19.40 3.26
N GLN A 93 2.03 -18.40 3.30
CA GLN A 93 0.94 -18.19 2.33
C GLN A 93 1.36 -17.26 1.18
N LEU A 94 2.48 -16.54 1.34
CA LEU A 94 2.95 -15.53 0.40
C LEU A 94 3.83 -16.15 -0.68
N ARG A 95 3.85 -15.51 -1.83
CA ARG A 95 4.69 -15.90 -2.96
C ARG A 95 6.18 -15.68 -2.65
N ALA A 96 7.04 -16.34 -3.43
CA ALA A 96 8.48 -16.30 -3.23
C ALA A 96 9.05 -14.87 -3.32
N ASP A 97 8.61 -14.08 -4.31
CA ASP A 97 8.99 -12.68 -4.49
C ASP A 97 8.55 -11.80 -3.30
N THR A 98 7.34 -11.99 -2.79
CA THR A 98 6.86 -11.29 -1.60
C THR A 98 7.66 -11.65 -0.35
N ARG A 99 8.03 -12.92 -0.19
CA ARG A 99 8.87 -13.38 0.93
C ARG A 99 10.27 -12.79 0.86
N GLU A 100 10.87 -12.77 -0.32
CA GLU A 100 12.18 -12.13 -0.54
C GLU A 100 12.14 -10.64 -0.17
N LEU A 101 11.06 -9.92 -0.54
CA LEU A 101 10.89 -8.53 -0.12
C LEU A 101 10.81 -8.38 1.42
N ILE A 102 10.12 -9.30 2.10
CA ILE A 102 9.99 -9.30 3.57
C ILE A 102 11.34 -9.56 4.23
N ASP A 103 12.16 -10.44 3.66
CA ASP A 103 13.48 -10.78 4.19
C ASP A 103 14.46 -9.59 4.07
N HIS A 104 14.25 -8.72 3.07
CA HIS A 104 15.02 -7.48 2.86
C HIS A 104 14.29 -6.21 3.33
N LYS A 105 13.24 -6.36 4.16
CA LYS A 105 12.47 -5.21 4.67
C LYS A 105 13.35 -4.24 5.44
N TYR A 106 12.98 -2.96 5.46
CA TYR A 106 13.65 -1.99 6.32
C TYR A 106 13.33 -2.31 7.79
N PRO A 107 14.32 -2.67 8.64
CA PRO A 107 14.07 -3.06 10.02
C PRO A 107 13.65 -1.86 10.87
N CYS A 108 12.64 -2.05 11.72
CA CYS A 108 12.12 -1.00 12.59
C CYS A 108 11.46 -1.62 13.83
N GLY A 109 12.24 -1.71 14.92
CA GLY A 109 11.81 -2.35 16.17
C GLY A 109 11.57 -3.84 15.99
N ASP A 110 10.44 -4.33 16.51
CA ASP A 110 9.97 -5.72 16.43
C ASP A 110 9.36 -6.08 15.07
N GLY A 111 9.88 -5.52 13.98
CA GLY A 111 9.30 -5.66 12.64
C GLY A 111 10.01 -4.84 11.59
N GLY A 112 9.28 -4.47 10.54
CA GLY A 112 9.85 -3.67 9.47
C GLY A 112 8.84 -3.09 8.51
N TRP A 113 9.32 -2.15 7.69
CA TRP A 113 8.57 -1.51 6.62
C TRP A 113 8.89 -2.16 5.28
N ILE A 114 7.87 -2.34 4.46
CA ILE A 114 8.01 -2.72 3.06
C ILE A 114 7.25 -1.73 2.17
N HIS A 115 7.73 -1.61 0.94
CA HIS A 115 7.05 -0.96 -0.17
C HIS A 115 6.65 -2.05 -1.15
N TYR A 116 5.39 -2.49 -1.08
CA TYR A 116 4.89 -3.58 -1.87
C TYR A 116 4.16 -3.04 -3.11
N ARG A 117 4.77 -3.21 -4.29
CA ARG A 117 4.16 -2.77 -5.54
C ARG A 117 3.16 -3.81 -6.05
N VAL A 118 1.98 -3.32 -6.41
CA VAL A 118 0.93 -4.08 -7.08
C VAL A 118 0.89 -3.65 -8.54
N ALA A 119 1.23 -4.58 -9.42
CA ALA A 119 1.18 -4.43 -10.88
C ALA A 119 0.30 -5.50 -11.55
N GLY A 120 -0.45 -6.27 -10.77
CA GLY A 120 -1.25 -7.37 -11.28
C GLY A 120 -2.06 -8.10 -10.21
N PRO A 121 -2.86 -9.11 -10.62
CA PRO A 121 -3.77 -9.83 -9.73
C PRO A 121 -3.03 -10.69 -8.70
N GLU A 122 -1.82 -11.15 -8.98
CA GLU A 122 -1.05 -11.97 -8.06
C GLU A 122 -0.55 -11.15 -6.87
N GLN A 123 0.05 -9.99 -7.14
CA GLN A 123 0.47 -9.04 -6.11
C GLN A 123 -0.73 -8.50 -5.34
N PHE A 124 -1.89 -8.33 -6.00
CA PHE A 124 -3.11 -7.90 -5.34
C PHE A 124 -3.54 -8.88 -4.23
N LYS A 125 -3.45 -10.19 -4.46
CA LYS A 125 -3.78 -11.20 -3.45
C LYS A 125 -2.85 -11.14 -2.24
N ASP A 126 -1.54 -11.06 -2.48
CA ASP A 126 -0.54 -11.02 -1.41
C ASP A 126 -0.68 -9.76 -0.55
N ILE A 127 -0.94 -8.60 -1.16
CA ILE A 127 -1.15 -7.36 -0.38
C ILE A 127 -2.43 -7.40 0.46
N GLN A 128 -3.49 -8.08 -0.01
CA GLN A 128 -4.69 -8.29 0.80
C GLN A 128 -4.41 -9.18 2.02
N VAL A 129 -3.58 -10.23 1.88
CA VAL A 129 -3.16 -11.08 3.01
C VAL A 129 -2.39 -10.25 4.03
N LEU A 130 -1.41 -9.45 3.58
CA LEU A 130 -0.60 -8.59 4.44
C LEU A 130 -1.43 -7.51 5.15
N LEU A 131 -2.40 -6.90 4.46
CA LEU A 131 -3.28 -5.89 5.04
C LEU A 131 -4.33 -6.47 5.99
N THR A 132 -4.79 -7.70 5.75
CA THR A 132 -5.69 -8.40 6.67
C THR A 132 -5.03 -8.57 8.03
N VAL A 133 -3.78 -9.06 8.08
CA VAL A 133 -3.06 -9.20 9.34
C VAL A 133 -2.66 -7.86 9.96
N LYS A 134 -2.46 -6.81 9.15
CA LYS A 134 -2.21 -5.45 9.65
C LYS A 134 -3.39 -4.86 10.42
N CYS A 135 -4.59 -5.12 9.91
CA CYS A 135 -5.83 -4.50 10.35
C CYS A 135 -6.60 -5.33 11.40
N SER A 136 -6.20 -6.59 11.60
CA SER A 136 -6.61 -7.46 12.71
C SER A 136 -6.00 -6.99 14.03
#